data_AF-A0A6I5MXB2-F1
#
_entry.id   AF-A0A6I5MXB2-F1
#
_cell.length_a   1.000
_cell.length_b   1.000
_cell.length_c   1.000
_cell.angle_alpha   90.00
_cell.angle_beta   90.00
_cell.angle_gamma   90.00
#
_symmetry.space_group_name_H-M   'P 1'
#
loop_
_entity.id
_entity.type
_entity.pdbx_description
1 polymer ?
#
loop_
_entity_poly.entity_id
_entity_poly.type
_entity_poly.pdbx_seq_one_letter_code
_entity_poly.pdbx_strand_id
1 'polypeptide(L)'
;MNDNENTVQKESLPQPGDLVVQTTIMHDRETVYSQTLYPFTSYDQALDVYHDNLNMFPVAAGGMWQDMLDADEPHAQKHRDGILPTPEWAGIVSLATIKTVYDDGRADLNEPIQSNWFALADAVVMVLLVDDVESCRERQVAAEAELFTAQQSGDDIAIHQVQHLVDTEREQFETLGRRVGELFGKLYRGTESE
;
A
#
# COMPACT_ATOMS: atom_id res chain seq x y z
N MET A 1 -45.20 13.54 -2.03
CA MET A 1 -44.43 14.14 -0.93
C MET A 1 -43.33 13.14 -0.63
N ASN A 2 -42.09 13.50 -0.95
CA ASN A 2 -40.91 12.65 -0.87
C ASN A 2 -40.46 12.56 0.59
N ASP A 3 -40.26 11.35 1.10
CA ASP A 3 -39.33 11.06 2.20
C ASP A 3 -38.59 9.77 1.84
N ASN A 4 -37.86 9.81 0.72
CA ASN A 4 -36.69 8.94 0.55
C ASN A 4 -35.56 9.61 1.32
N GLU A 5 -35.55 9.42 2.64
CA GLU A 5 -34.35 9.59 3.43
C GLU A 5 -33.37 8.50 2.99
N ASN A 6 -32.67 8.79 1.90
CA ASN A 6 -31.38 8.19 1.63
C ASN A 6 -30.50 8.62 2.81
N THR A 7 -30.42 7.79 3.84
CA THR A 7 -29.41 7.84 4.90
C THR A 7 -28.05 7.64 4.24
N VAL A 8 -27.55 8.69 3.60
CA VAL A 8 -26.13 8.92 3.47
C VAL A 8 -25.65 9.01 4.91
N GLN A 9 -25.01 7.96 5.42
CA GLN A 9 -24.17 8.07 6.61
C GLN A 9 -23.23 9.24 6.32
N LYS A 10 -23.54 10.42 6.87
CA LYS A 10 -22.57 11.50 6.94
C LYS A 10 -21.46 10.95 7.80
N GLU A 11 -20.30 10.66 7.21
CA GLU A 11 -19.08 10.43 7.97
C GLU A 11 -19.00 11.55 9.01
N SER A 12 -19.14 11.18 10.28
CA SER A 12 -19.10 12.14 11.36
C SER A 12 -17.72 12.79 11.34
N LEU A 13 -17.69 14.12 11.36
CA LEU A 13 -16.44 14.85 11.49
C LEU A 13 -15.68 14.35 12.73
N PRO A 14 -14.35 14.22 12.67
CA PRO A 14 -13.57 13.74 13.79
C PRO A 14 -13.82 14.60 15.05
N GLN A 15 -13.90 13.95 16.20
CA GLN A 15 -14.07 14.62 17.50
C GLN A 15 -12.92 14.30 18.46
N PRO A 16 -12.60 15.21 19.40
CA PRO A 16 -11.73 14.87 20.52
C PRO A 16 -12.21 13.61 21.24
N GLY A 17 -11.32 12.64 21.41
CA GLY A 17 -11.60 11.33 22.00
C GLY A 17 -11.87 10.21 20.99
N ASP A 18 -12.14 10.53 19.72
CA ASP A 18 -12.25 9.49 18.68
C ASP A 18 -10.91 8.77 18.49
N LEU A 19 -10.98 7.49 18.15
CA LEU A 19 -9.83 6.74 17.67
C LEU A 19 -9.53 7.14 16.24
N VAL A 20 -8.26 7.09 15.86
CA VAL A 20 -7.86 7.41 14.49
C VAL A 20 -6.73 6.51 14.05
N VAL A 21 -6.87 5.98 12.84
CA VAL A 21 -5.74 5.42 12.09
C VAL A 21 -5.18 6.56 11.25
N GLN A 22 -3.91 6.87 11.46
CA GLN A 22 -3.20 7.90 10.73
C GLN A 22 -2.13 7.26 9.85
N THR A 23 -2.09 7.66 8.59
CA THR A 23 -0.96 7.39 7.71
C THR A 23 -0.24 8.69 7.39
N THR A 24 1.09 8.69 7.48
CA THR A 24 1.90 9.90 7.30
C THR A 24 3.13 9.60 6.45
N ILE A 25 3.45 10.49 5.51
CA ILE A 25 4.75 10.55 4.83
C ILE A 25 5.48 11.77 5.35
N MET A 26 6.69 11.57 5.83
CA MET A 26 7.53 12.63 6.38
C MET A 26 8.90 12.64 5.71
N HIS A 27 9.47 13.84 5.61
CA HIS A 27 10.89 14.08 5.43
C HIS A 27 11.49 14.46 6.79
N ASP A 28 12.79 14.23 6.99
CA ASP A 28 13.61 14.67 8.14
C ASP A 28 13.05 14.46 9.56
N ARG A 29 12.04 13.59 9.73
CA ARG A 29 11.26 13.37 10.96
C ARG A 29 10.52 14.60 11.53
N GLU A 30 10.61 15.76 10.88
CA GLU A 30 9.98 17.00 11.33
C GLU A 30 9.00 17.57 10.29
N THR A 31 9.22 17.27 9.01
CA THR A 31 8.41 17.82 7.91
C THR A 31 7.38 16.82 7.40
N VAL A 32 6.10 17.07 7.67
CA VAL A 32 4.97 16.26 7.15
C VAL A 32 4.64 16.69 5.72
N TYR A 33 4.72 15.75 4.78
CA TYR A 33 4.38 15.97 3.37
C TYR A 33 2.95 15.54 3.04
N SER A 34 2.53 14.41 3.58
CA SER A 34 1.19 13.88 3.38
C SER A 34 0.71 13.24 4.66
N GLN A 35 -0.56 13.46 4.99
CA GLN A 35 -1.20 12.90 6.16
C GLN A 35 -2.66 12.58 5.83
N THR A 36 -3.09 11.37 6.17
CA THR A 36 -4.50 10.97 6.10
C THR A 36 -4.94 10.45 7.45
N LEU A 37 -6.16 10.79 7.85
CA LEU A 37 -6.78 10.41 9.13
C LEU A 37 -8.08 9.66 8.86
N TYR A 38 -8.20 8.46 9.41
CA TYR A 38 -9.41 7.64 9.38
C TYR A 38 -9.99 7.55 10.80
N PRO A 39 -11.02 8.35 11.13
CA PRO A 39 -11.60 8.36 12.47
C PRO A 39 -12.54 7.18 12.71
N PHE A 40 -12.56 6.67 13.93
CA PHE A 40 -13.35 5.53 14.38
C PHE A 40 -13.87 5.74 15.81
N THR A 41 -15.05 5.19 16.08
CA THR A 41 -15.63 5.13 17.44
C THR A 41 -15.44 3.78 18.12
N SER A 42 -14.89 2.78 17.40
CA SER A 42 -14.66 1.42 17.87
C SER A 42 -13.18 1.04 17.77
N TYR A 43 -12.63 0.47 18.85
CA TYR A 43 -11.24 0.01 18.87
C TYR A 43 -10.99 -1.13 17.90
N ASP A 44 -11.88 -2.13 17.87
CA ASP A 44 -11.71 -3.29 16.99
C ASP A 44 -11.73 -2.87 15.51
N GLN A 45 -12.63 -1.94 15.13
CA GLN A 45 -12.67 -1.42 13.76
C GLN A 45 -11.42 -0.60 13.42
N ALA A 46 -10.93 0.22 14.36
CA ALA A 46 -9.71 0.98 14.17
C ALA A 46 -8.49 0.05 14.03
N LEU A 47 -8.47 -1.06 14.77
CA LEU A 47 -7.40 -2.05 14.72
C LEU A 47 -7.40 -2.83 13.40
N ASP A 48 -8.57 -3.24 12.90
CA ASP A 48 -8.70 -3.89 11.59
C ASP A 48 -8.16 -2.97 10.49
N VAL A 49 -8.61 -1.71 10.46
CA VAL A 49 -8.15 -0.74 9.46
C VAL A 49 -6.68 -0.38 9.64
N TYR A 50 -6.17 -0.36 10.87
CA TYR A 50 -4.75 -0.16 11.14
C TYR A 50 -3.91 -1.27 10.49
N HIS A 51 -4.32 -2.54 10.67
CA HIS A 51 -3.64 -3.67 10.06
C HIS A 51 -3.77 -3.69 8.53
N ASP A 52 -4.93 -3.31 7.98
CA ASP A 52 -5.09 -3.14 6.54
C ASP A 52 -4.16 -2.05 5.99
N ASN A 53 -4.03 -0.92 6.70
CA ASN A 53 -3.11 0.16 6.32
C ASN A 53 -1.64 -0.26 6.41
N LEU A 54 -1.25 -1.12 7.36
CA LEU A 54 0.10 -1.69 7.37
C LEU A 54 0.39 -2.48 6.08
N ASN A 55 -0.60 -3.15 5.50
CA ASN A 55 -0.39 -3.90 4.27
C ASN A 55 -0.50 -3.04 3.00
N MET A 56 -1.25 -1.94 3.02
CA MET A 56 -1.54 -1.17 1.80
C MET A 56 -0.75 0.12 1.69
N PHE A 57 -0.47 0.78 2.82
CA PHE A 57 0.14 2.10 2.81
C PHE A 57 1.54 2.15 2.20
N PRO A 58 2.43 1.14 2.35
CA PRO A 58 3.72 1.15 1.67
C PRO A 58 3.57 1.18 0.13
N VAL A 59 2.63 0.42 -0.44
CA VAL A 59 2.37 0.47 -1.89
C VAL A 59 1.92 1.86 -2.30
N ALA A 60 0.95 2.44 -1.58
CA ALA A 60 0.43 3.77 -1.87
C ALA A 60 1.52 4.86 -1.74
N ALA A 61 2.37 4.77 -0.72
CA ALA A 61 3.46 5.72 -0.50
C ALA A 61 4.54 5.62 -1.58
N GLY A 62 4.87 4.40 -2.03
CA GLY A 62 5.75 4.20 -3.19
C GLY A 62 5.15 4.70 -4.50
N GLY A 63 3.84 4.53 -4.70
CA GLY A 63 3.13 5.03 -5.88
C GLY A 63 3.13 6.56 -5.94
N MET A 64 2.86 7.21 -4.81
CA MET A 64 2.97 8.67 -4.69
C MET A 64 4.39 9.18 -5.02
N TRP A 65 5.43 8.43 -4.65
CA TRP A 65 6.80 8.76 -5.05
C TRP A 65 6.99 8.73 -6.56
N GLN A 66 6.45 7.71 -7.24
CA GLN A 66 6.47 7.63 -8.70
C GLN A 66 5.71 8.79 -9.35
N ASP A 67 4.54 9.15 -8.82
CA ASP A 67 3.75 10.29 -9.31
C ASP A 67 4.54 11.60 -9.19
N MET A 68 5.27 11.80 -8.08
CA MET A 68 6.15 12.97 -7.90
C MET A 68 7.31 12.98 -8.89
N LEU A 69 7.88 11.82 -9.23
CA LEU A 69 8.87 11.71 -10.29
C LEU A 69 8.26 12.10 -11.65
N ASP A 70 7.10 11.57 -11.99
CA ASP A 70 6.44 11.82 -13.27
C ASP A 70 5.99 13.29 -13.43
N ALA A 71 5.74 13.97 -12.31
CA ALA A 71 5.45 15.41 -12.26
C ALA A 71 6.69 16.32 -12.31
N ASP A 72 7.90 15.76 -12.46
CA ASP A 72 9.19 16.49 -12.42
C ASP A 72 9.40 17.29 -11.13
N GLU A 73 8.88 16.81 -9.98
CA GLU A 73 9.08 17.48 -8.69
C GLU A 73 10.57 17.59 -8.37
N PRO A 74 11.12 18.79 -8.09
CA PRO A 74 12.57 19.00 -7.96
C PRO A 74 13.24 18.10 -6.91
N HIS A 75 12.54 17.82 -5.82
CA HIS A 75 13.02 16.93 -4.76
C HIS A 75 13.02 15.47 -5.23
N ALA A 76 11.97 15.00 -5.89
CA ALA A 76 11.91 13.64 -6.42
C ALA A 76 12.99 13.42 -7.48
N GLN A 77 13.12 14.35 -8.44
CA GLN A 77 14.11 14.28 -9.52
C GLN A 77 15.56 14.28 -9.01
N LYS A 78 15.88 15.09 -7.98
CA LYS A 78 17.21 15.09 -7.34
C LYS A 78 17.60 13.70 -6.79
N HIS A 79 16.61 12.90 -6.46
CA HIS A 79 16.76 11.61 -5.79
C HIS A 79 16.33 10.43 -6.67
N ARG A 80 16.02 10.68 -7.96
CA ARG A 80 15.55 9.69 -8.94
C ARG A 80 16.48 8.48 -9.11
N ASP A 81 17.79 8.72 -9.18
CA ASP A 81 18.80 7.69 -9.43
C ASP A 81 19.22 6.93 -8.16
N GLY A 82 18.74 7.36 -6.99
CA GLY A 82 18.88 6.63 -5.73
C GLY A 82 17.55 6.00 -5.38
N ILE A 83 17.44 4.68 -5.45
CA ILE A 83 16.37 3.93 -4.77
C ILE A 83 16.44 4.32 -3.29
N LEU A 84 15.70 5.36 -2.87
CA LEU A 84 16.15 6.27 -1.82
C LEU A 84 16.35 5.58 -0.47
N PRO A 85 17.58 5.21 -0.05
CA PRO A 85 17.83 4.84 1.33
C PRO A 85 18.21 6.12 2.08
N THR A 86 17.51 7.23 1.84
CA THR A 86 17.71 8.41 2.67
C THR A 86 16.89 8.18 3.94
N PRO A 87 17.53 7.99 5.11
CA PRO A 87 16.81 7.77 6.37
C PRO A 87 15.91 8.95 6.76
N GLU A 88 16.00 10.06 6.02
CA GLU A 88 15.18 11.25 6.15
C GLU A 88 13.73 11.00 5.70
N TRP A 89 13.48 10.16 4.69
CA TRP A 89 12.12 9.87 4.23
C TRP A 89 11.55 8.62 4.90
N ALA A 90 10.42 8.79 5.59
CA ALA A 90 9.75 7.71 6.28
C ALA A 90 8.23 7.73 6.07
N GLY A 91 7.66 6.53 6.01
CA GLY A 91 6.23 6.30 6.13
C GLY A 91 5.89 5.81 7.53
N ILE A 92 4.75 6.27 8.04
CA ILE A 92 4.24 5.92 9.37
C ILE A 92 2.79 5.47 9.24
N VAL A 93 2.44 4.38 9.90
CA VAL A 93 1.05 4.03 10.22
C VAL A 93 0.92 4.04 11.73
N SER A 94 0.03 4.86 12.26
CA SER A 94 -0.21 4.96 13.70
C SER A 94 -1.69 4.80 14.03
N LEU A 95 -1.97 4.23 15.20
CA LEU A 95 -3.28 4.20 15.83
C LEU A 95 -3.20 5.07 17.08
N ALA A 96 -4.02 6.11 17.15
CA ALA A 96 -4.02 7.05 18.27
C ALA A 96 -5.44 7.49 18.64
N THR A 97 -5.57 8.34 19.64
CA THR A 97 -6.81 9.07 19.93
C THR A 97 -6.63 10.53 19.59
N ILE A 98 -7.69 11.17 19.10
CA ILE A 98 -7.69 12.60 18.79
C ILE A 98 -7.70 13.38 20.11
N LYS A 99 -6.72 14.27 20.27
CA LYS A 99 -6.60 15.17 21.41
C LYS A 99 -7.40 16.45 21.20
N THR A 100 -7.22 17.08 20.04
CA THR A 100 -7.86 18.35 19.69
C THR A 100 -8.14 18.37 18.21
N VAL A 101 -9.30 18.90 17.80
CA VAL A 101 -9.58 19.24 16.40
C VAL A 101 -9.61 20.76 16.29
N TYR A 102 -8.87 21.30 15.35
CA TYR A 102 -8.77 22.73 15.08
C TYR A 102 -9.82 23.17 14.07
N ASP A 103 -10.14 24.47 14.07
CA ASP A 103 -11.15 25.06 13.17
C ASP A 103 -10.79 24.92 11.68
N ASP A 104 -9.52 24.70 11.36
CA ASP A 104 -9.02 24.47 9.99
C ASP A 104 -9.07 22.98 9.56
N GLY A 105 -9.63 22.11 10.39
CA GLY A 105 -9.79 20.69 10.12
C GLY A 105 -8.57 19.84 10.48
N ARG A 106 -7.47 20.44 10.96
CA ARG A 106 -6.34 19.66 11.49
C ARG A 106 -6.70 19.02 12.83
N ALA A 107 -6.09 17.89 13.13
CA ALA A 107 -6.25 17.21 14.41
C ALA A 107 -4.89 16.97 15.07
N ASP A 108 -4.76 17.37 16.33
CA ASP A 108 -3.67 16.92 17.20
C ASP A 108 -4.04 15.58 17.81
N LEU A 109 -3.04 14.70 17.89
CA LEU A 109 -3.21 13.36 18.43
C LEU A 109 -2.55 13.25 19.81
N ASN A 110 -3.08 12.36 20.66
CA ASN A 110 -2.35 11.88 21.81
C ASN A 110 -1.18 10.99 21.38
N GLU A 111 -0.34 10.58 22.34
CA GLU A 111 0.69 9.59 22.08
C GLU A 111 0.10 8.33 21.41
N PRO A 112 0.73 7.81 20.33
CA PRO A 112 0.20 6.66 19.62
C PRO A 112 0.03 5.45 20.53
N ILE A 113 -1.12 4.79 20.42
CA ILE A 113 -1.36 3.46 21.02
C ILE A 113 -0.46 2.43 20.33
N GLN A 114 -0.37 2.51 19.00
CA GLN A 114 0.56 1.73 18.18
C GLN A 114 1.11 2.63 17.07
N SER A 115 2.37 2.42 16.69
CA SER A 115 3.01 3.16 15.60
C SER A 115 4.09 2.31 14.95
N ASN A 116 4.00 2.15 13.64
CA ASN A 116 4.95 1.39 12.86
C ASN A 116 5.54 2.28 11.76
N TRP A 117 6.85 2.24 11.65
CA TRP A 117 7.63 3.06 10.73
C TRP A 117 8.27 2.17 9.68
N PHE A 118 8.40 2.68 8.47
CA PHE A 118 9.18 2.07 7.40
C PHE A 118 9.92 3.14 6.59
N ALA A 119 11.05 2.75 6.01
CA ALA A 119 11.78 3.61 5.08
C ALA A 119 11.04 3.65 3.73
N LEU A 120 10.91 4.85 3.15
CA LEU A 120 10.21 4.99 1.86
C LEU A 120 10.93 4.21 0.72
N ALA A 121 12.25 4.00 0.84
CA ALA A 121 13.04 3.14 -0.05
C ALA A 121 12.43 1.75 -0.26
N ASP A 122 12.09 1.10 0.86
CA ASP A 122 11.65 -0.28 0.88
C ASP A 122 10.24 -0.40 0.29
N ALA A 123 9.44 0.66 0.43
CA ALA A 123 8.12 0.81 -0.14
C ALA A 123 8.14 0.96 -1.68
N VAL A 124 9.13 1.67 -2.23
CA VAL A 124 9.32 1.79 -3.69
C VAL A 124 9.62 0.43 -4.33
N VAL A 125 10.49 -0.38 -3.70
CA VAL A 125 10.77 -1.75 -4.18
C VAL A 125 9.49 -2.60 -4.16
N MET A 126 8.61 -2.38 -3.19
CA MET A 126 7.31 -3.06 -3.14
C MET A 126 6.40 -2.72 -4.32
N VAL A 127 6.33 -1.46 -4.74
CA VAL A 127 5.50 -1.05 -5.89
C VAL A 127 5.94 -1.78 -7.15
N LEU A 128 7.25 -1.79 -7.44
CA LEU A 128 7.79 -2.50 -8.60
C LEU A 128 7.47 -4.00 -8.57
N LEU A 129 7.53 -4.62 -7.39
CA LEU A 129 7.20 -6.04 -7.23
C LEU A 129 5.69 -6.31 -7.38
N VAL A 130 4.83 -5.40 -6.93
CA VAL A 130 3.37 -5.52 -7.12
C VAL A 130 3.02 -5.37 -8.60
N ASP A 131 3.63 -4.41 -9.31
CA ASP A 131 3.45 -4.25 -10.75
C ASP A 131 3.91 -5.51 -11.52
N ASP A 132 5.05 -6.09 -11.13
CA ASP A 132 5.54 -7.36 -11.69
C ASP A 132 4.55 -8.52 -11.44
N VAL A 133 3.93 -8.57 -10.25
CA VAL A 133 2.91 -9.58 -9.90
C VAL A 133 1.67 -9.41 -10.77
N GLU A 134 1.18 -8.18 -10.94
CA GLU A 134 0.03 -7.89 -11.79
C GLU A 134 0.30 -8.27 -13.25
N SER A 135 1.45 -7.86 -13.79
CA SER A 135 1.83 -8.20 -15.17
C SER A 135 2.04 -9.71 -15.36
N CYS A 136 2.61 -10.42 -14.37
CA CYS A 136 2.71 -11.87 -14.40
C CYS A 136 1.32 -12.55 -14.36
N ARG A 137 0.38 -12.02 -13.56
CA ARG A 137 -0.99 -12.51 -13.52
C ARG A 137 -1.70 -12.36 -14.87
N GLU A 138 -1.53 -11.23 -15.54
CA GLU A 138 -2.08 -11.02 -16.89
C GLU A 138 -1.52 -12.02 -17.90
N ARG A 139 -0.19 -12.25 -17.89
CA ARG A 139 0.46 -13.26 -18.72
C ARG A 139 -0.02 -14.68 -18.41
N GLN A 140 -0.23 -15.01 -17.14
CA GLN A 140 -0.78 -16.31 -16.73
C GLN A 140 -2.19 -16.51 -17.30
N VAL A 141 -3.07 -15.50 -17.20
CA VAL A 141 -4.43 -15.56 -17.75
C VAL A 141 -4.40 -15.72 -19.28
N ALA A 142 -3.50 -15.00 -19.96
CA ALA A 142 -3.31 -15.14 -21.40
C ALA A 142 -2.84 -16.56 -21.78
N ALA A 143 -1.85 -17.10 -21.08
CA ALA A 143 -1.35 -18.46 -21.29
C ALA A 143 -2.44 -19.52 -21.03
N GLU A 144 -3.28 -19.34 -20.01
CA GLU A 144 -4.41 -20.24 -19.74
C GLU A 144 -5.47 -20.19 -20.84
N ALA A 145 -5.72 -19.01 -21.43
CA ALA A 145 -6.62 -18.85 -22.57
C ALA A 145 -6.05 -19.49 -23.86
N GLU A 146 -4.74 -19.37 -24.08
CA GLU A 146 -4.04 -20.07 -25.17
C GLU A 146 -4.12 -21.59 -24.98
N LEU A 147 -3.97 -22.09 -23.75
CA LEU A 147 -4.03 -23.52 -23.45
C LEU A 147 -5.41 -24.07 -23.78
N PHE A 148 -6.46 -23.36 -23.40
CA PHE A 148 -7.83 -23.70 -23.76
C PHE A 148 -8.03 -23.77 -25.27
N THR A 149 -7.44 -22.84 -26.03
CA THR A 149 -7.51 -22.82 -27.49
C THR A 149 -6.74 -24.00 -28.11
N ALA A 150 -5.56 -24.33 -27.61
CA ALA A 150 -4.78 -25.49 -28.04
C ALA A 150 -5.50 -26.81 -27.74
N GLN A 151 -6.18 -26.91 -26.60
CA GLN A 151 -6.99 -28.09 -26.26
C GLN A 151 -8.16 -28.30 -27.24
N GLN A 152 -8.75 -27.22 -27.77
CA GLN A 152 -9.80 -27.32 -28.78
C GLN A 152 -9.29 -27.75 -30.16
N SER A 153 -8.05 -27.42 -30.51
CA SER A 153 -7.46 -27.83 -31.80
C SER A 153 -7.09 -29.31 -31.84
N GLY A 154 -6.85 -29.93 -30.66
CA GLY A 154 -6.41 -31.31 -30.55
C GLY A 154 -4.96 -31.54 -31.01
N ASP A 155 -4.16 -30.48 -31.12
CA ASP A 155 -2.74 -30.57 -31.44
C ASP A 155 -1.92 -30.79 -30.17
N ASP A 156 -1.50 -32.03 -29.95
CA ASP A 156 -0.72 -32.44 -28.76
C ASP A 156 0.59 -31.64 -28.61
N ILE A 157 1.22 -31.21 -29.70
CA ILE A 157 2.46 -30.42 -29.65
C ILE A 157 2.14 -29.01 -29.14
N ALA A 158 1.11 -28.38 -29.70
CA ALA A 158 0.65 -27.07 -29.24
C ALA A 158 0.20 -27.10 -27.78
N ILE A 159 -0.56 -28.13 -27.38
CA ILE A 159 -1.01 -28.30 -25.99
C ILE A 159 0.20 -28.39 -25.05
N HIS A 160 1.20 -29.21 -25.37
CA HIS A 160 2.38 -29.36 -24.53
C HIS A 160 3.21 -28.07 -24.45
N GLN A 161 3.35 -27.33 -25.55
CA GLN A 161 4.09 -26.06 -25.55
C GLN A 161 3.40 -25.01 -24.67
N VAL A 162 2.08 -24.86 -24.79
CA VAL A 162 1.35 -23.88 -24.01
C VAL A 162 1.23 -24.30 -22.53
N GLN A 163 1.15 -25.61 -22.24
CA GLN A 163 1.19 -26.10 -20.86
C GLN A 163 2.49 -25.70 -20.16
N HIS A 164 3.64 -25.85 -20.83
CA HIS A 164 4.92 -25.41 -20.29
C HIS A 164 4.94 -23.89 -20.02
N LEU A 165 4.32 -23.08 -20.88
CA LEU A 165 4.20 -21.64 -20.67
C LEU A 165 3.37 -21.33 -19.40
N VAL A 166 2.20 -21.97 -19.25
CA VAL A 166 1.36 -21.84 -18.05
C VAL A 166 2.12 -22.20 -16.78
N ASP A 167 2.86 -23.32 -16.80
CA ASP A 167 3.65 -23.77 -15.65
C ASP A 167 4.76 -22.77 -15.31
N THR A 168 5.42 -22.19 -16.33
CA THR A 168 6.46 -21.17 -16.15
C THR A 168 5.89 -19.89 -15.52
N GLU A 169 4.75 -19.40 -16.02
CA GLU A 169 4.11 -18.20 -15.48
C GLU A 169 3.61 -18.42 -14.05
N ARG A 170 3.09 -19.61 -13.73
CA ARG A 170 2.71 -19.98 -12.35
C ARG A 170 3.89 -19.97 -11.39
N GLU A 171 5.02 -20.56 -11.77
CA GLU A 171 6.24 -20.55 -10.95
C GLU A 171 6.76 -19.12 -10.72
N GLN A 172 6.71 -18.27 -11.75
CA GLN A 172 7.06 -16.84 -11.62
C GLN A 172 6.12 -16.13 -10.65
N PHE A 173 4.81 -16.34 -10.77
CA PHE A 173 3.81 -15.71 -9.89
C PHE A 173 4.02 -16.10 -8.42
N GLU A 174 4.22 -17.39 -8.14
CA GLU A 174 4.51 -17.88 -6.78
C GLU A 174 5.81 -17.30 -6.21
N THR A 175 6.83 -17.17 -7.05
CA THR A 175 8.13 -16.59 -6.65
C THR A 175 8.00 -15.11 -6.33
N LEU A 176 7.28 -14.35 -7.16
CA LEU A 176 7.03 -12.93 -6.92
C LEU A 176 6.16 -12.73 -5.67
N GLY A 177 5.10 -13.51 -5.49
CA GLY A 177 4.25 -13.46 -4.30
C GLY A 177 5.03 -13.73 -3.01
N ARG A 178 5.97 -14.68 -3.03
CA ARG A 178 6.87 -14.94 -1.89
C ARG A 178 7.76 -13.74 -1.58
N ARG A 179 8.36 -13.13 -2.62
CA ARG A 179 9.23 -11.94 -2.46
C ARG A 179 8.45 -10.75 -1.90
N VAL A 180 7.22 -10.54 -2.36
CA VAL A 180 6.32 -9.51 -1.81
C VAL A 180 6.05 -9.78 -0.32
N GLY A 181 5.67 -11.01 0.04
CA GLY A 181 5.43 -11.39 1.43
C GLY A 181 6.66 -11.23 2.34
N GLU A 182 7.85 -11.57 1.85
CA GLU A 182 9.11 -11.36 2.56
C GLU A 182 9.41 -9.87 2.78
N LEU A 183 9.12 -9.02 1.79
CA LEU A 183 9.36 -7.59 1.86
C LEU A 183 8.39 -6.91 2.84
N PHE A 184 7.10 -7.30 2.81
CA PHE A 184 6.13 -6.91 3.85
C PHE A 184 6.60 -7.29 5.25
N GLY A 185 7.14 -8.50 5.41
CA GLY A 185 7.71 -8.95 6.68
C GLY A 185 8.92 -8.13 7.13
N LYS A 186 9.70 -7.56 6.20
CA LYS A 186 10.88 -6.73 6.52
C LYS A 186 10.51 -5.28 6.84
N LEU A 187 9.54 -4.70 6.13
CA LEU A 187 9.15 -3.29 6.26
C LEU A 187 8.89 -2.86 7.70
N TYR A 188 8.30 -3.75 8.50
CA TYR A 188 7.89 -3.45 9.87
C TYR A 188 8.78 -4.06 10.96
N ARG A 189 9.69 -4.97 10.62
CA ARG A 189 10.64 -5.59 11.58
C ARG A 189 11.88 -4.75 11.85
N GLY A 190 12.17 -3.75 11.02
CA GLY A 190 13.28 -2.82 11.22
C GLY A 190 13.14 -1.86 12.41
N THR A 191 12.07 -1.99 13.22
CA THR A 191 11.84 -1.15 14.42
C THR A 191 12.01 -1.89 15.74
N GLU A 192 12.26 -3.22 15.73
CA GLU A 192 12.48 -4.02 16.95
C GLU A 192 13.97 -4.17 17.33
N SER A 193 14.84 -3.27 16.89
CA SER A 193 16.25 -3.31 17.26
C SER A 193 16.84 -1.91 17.32
N GLU A 194 16.57 -1.22 18.44
CA GLU A 194 17.54 -0.42 19.20
C GLU A 194 16.99 -0.07 20.58
#